data_AF-A0A8B6DCM0-F1
#
_entry.id   AF-A0A8B6DCM0-F1
#
_cell.length_a   1.000
_cell.length_b   1.000
_cell.length_c   1.000
_cell.angle_alpha   90.00
_cell.angle_beta   90.00
_cell.angle_gamma   90.00
#
_symmetry.space_group_name_H-M   'P 1'
#
loop_
_entity.id
_entity.type
_entity.pdbx_description
1 polymer ?
#
loop_
_entity_poly.entity_id
_entity_poly.type
_entity_poly.pdbx_seq_one_letter_code
_entity_poly.pdbx_strand_id
1 'polypeptide(L)'
;MRFVDHIFDDVVIDEMTVKIILPEGAKNTKLVTPFSVKKDKNTLHYTYLDTVGRPVIVAHKTNLVDAHIQDFELWYTFDKYLLLQEPLLVVGAFYLLFLCVIIYVRLDFSITKDEAKESKMRVASILEEVQSLQDKRSALYQSFDDAVNKFKSTKDATNFTNSRKKIDGDYKLLTQQIQGLQSQLKNEGADAAEKVGELQRLDTQHKDLIAVAIQYSEKLVNNKMTRQAYIDQEKANNTKREELLQKMESVRASL
;
A
#
# COMPACT_ATOMS: atom_id res chain seq x y z
N MET A 1 8.43 38.65 -27.85
CA MET A 1 9.50 38.87 -26.85
C MET A 1 10.43 39.90 -27.44
N ARG A 2 10.98 40.79 -26.62
CA ARG A 2 11.85 41.86 -27.12
C ARG A 2 13.18 41.29 -27.58
N PHE A 3 13.67 41.73 -28.74
CA PHE A 3 14.98 41.30 -29.23
C PHE A 3 16.11 41.89 -28.37
N VAL A 4 15.97 43.17 -28.03
CA VAL A 4 16.78 43.89 -27.04
C VAL A 4 15.83 44.56 -26.05
N ASP A 5 16.13 44.46 -24.76
CA ASP A 5 15.36 45.13 -23.71
C ASP A 5 16.06 46.40 -23.26
N HIS A 6 15.33 47.29 -22.59
CA HIS A 6 15.91 48.52 -22.06
C HIS A 6 16.94 48.21 -20.97
N ILE A 7 18.13 48.80 -21.08
CA ILE A 7 19.23 48.64 -20.11
C ILE A 7 19.45 49.96 -19.34
N PHE A 8 19.70 51.06 -20.06
CA PHE A 8 19.78 52.44 -19.56
C PHE A 8 19.53 53.42 -20.73
N ASP A 9 19.32 54.70 -20.44
CA ASP A 9 19.00 55.72 -21.46
C ASP A 9 20.17 55.97 -22.43
N ASP A 10 19.86 56.13 -23.72
CA ASP A 10 20.82 56.36 -24.81
C ASP A 10 21.81 55.19 -25.00
N VAL A 11 21.31 53.95 -24.88
CA VAL A 11 22.16 52.76 -25.03
C VAL A 11 22.62 52.60 -26.47
N VAL A 12 23.92 52.29 -26.62
CA VAL A 12 24.51 51.84 -27.87
C VAL A 12 25.17 50.49 -27.60
N ILE A 13 24.75 49.47 -28.33
CA ILE A 13 25.27 48.11 -28.20
C ILE A 13 26.00 47.75 -29.50
N ASP A 14 27.31 47.58 -29.40
CA ASP A 14 28.16 47.25 -30.54
C ASP A 14 27.83 45.86 -31.11
N GLU A 15 27.68 44.86 -30.25
CA GLU A 15 27.36 43.48 -30.61
C GLU A 15 26.41 42.83 -29.60
N MET A 16 25.36 42.18 -30.11
CA MET A 16 24.39 41.44 -29.33
C MET A 16 24.17 40.05 -29.93
N THR A 17 24.24 39.03 -29.08
CA THR A 17 23.86 37.66 -29.41
C THR A 17 22.65 37.24 -28.59
N VAL A 18 21.55 36.93 -29.26
CA VAL A 18 20.34 36.36 -28.64
C VAL A 18 20.34 34.85 -28.84
N LYS A 19 20.25 34.09 -27.74
CA LYS A 19 20.12 32.63 -27.75
C LYS A 19 18.76 32.24 -27.19
N ILE A 20 17.91 31.66 -28.04
CA ILE A 20 16.57 31.21 -27.66
C ILE A 20 16.61 29.69 -27.53
N ILE A 21 16.50 29.18 -26.31
CA ILE A 21 16.46 27.75 -26.01
C ILE A 21 15.00 27.29 -26.05
N LEU A 22 14.70 26.35 -26.94
CA LEU A 22 13.37 25.77 -27.10
C LEU A 22 13.21 24.47 -26.30
N PRO A 23 11.98 24.02 -26.02
CA PRO A 23 11.77 22.71 -25.39
C PRO A 23 12.31 21.58 -26.27
N GLU A 24 12.69 20.47 -25.63
CA GLU A 24 13.14 19.26 -26.32
C GLU A 24 12.04 18.80 -27.30
N GLY A 25 12.42 18.44 -28.53
CA GLY A 25 11.47 18.01 -29.56
C GLY A 25 10.65 19.12 -30.24
N ALA A 26 11.00 20.40 -30.05
CA ALA A 26 10.47 21.48 -30.89
C ALA A 26 10.88 21.30 -32.37
N LYS A 27 9.91 21.34 -33.28
CA LYS A 27 10.05 21.17 -34.74
C LYS A 27 9.61 22.44 -35.48
N ASN A 28 9.99 22.56 -36.76
CA ASN A 28 9.52 23.62 -37.67
C ASN A 28 9.69 25.05 -37.14
N THR A 29 10.89 25.40 -36.68
CA THR A 29 11.16 26.71 -36.08
C THR A 29 11.24 27.82 -37.14
N LYS A 30 10.39 28.84 -37.03
CA LYS A 30 10.40 30.04 -37.88
C LYS A 30 10.51 31.30 -37.02
N LEU A 31 11.64 31.98 -37.14
CA LEU A 31 11.91 33.26 -36.47
C LEU A 31 11.50 34.41 -37.40
N VAL A 32 10.65 35.30 -36.91
CA VAL A 32 10.25 36.54 -37.58
C VAL A 32 10.81 37.70 -36.78
N THR A 33 11.71 38.46 -37.39
CA THR A 33 12.36 39.61 -36.75
C THR A 33 11.86 40.92 -37.37
N PRO A 34 11.69 41.99 -36.58
CA PRO A 34 11.22 43.29 -37.07
C PRO A 34 12.28 44.04 -37.92
N PHE A 35 13.54 43.66 -37.78
CA PHE A 35 14.67 44.19 -38.54
C PHE A 35 15.61 43.06 -38.99
N SER A 36 16.54 43.38 -39.88
CA SER A 36 17.51 42.39 -40.39
C SER A 36 18.50 41.97 -39.31
N VAL A 37 18.53 40.67 -39.04
CA VAL A 37 19.38 40.00 -38.02
C VAL A 37 20.13 38.86 -38.70
N LYS A 38 21.40 38.65 -38.32
CA LYS A 38 22.22 37.55 -38.83
C LYS A 38 21.93 36.29 -38.03
N LYS A 39 21.18 35.35 -38.62
CA LYS A 39 20.93 34.04 -38.00
C LYS A 39 22.15 33.13 -38.16
N ASP A 40 22.58 32.51 -37.07
CA ASP A 40 23.65 31.49 -37.08
C ASP A 40 23.07 30.08 -37.25
N LYS A 41 23.95 29.08 -37.34
CA LYS A 41 23.54 27.67 -37.32
C LYS A 41 22.82 27.35 -36.01
N ASN A 42 21.73 26.59 -36.11
CA ASN A 42 21.05 26.06 -34.93
C ASN A 42 22.00 25.15 -34.16
N THR A 43 22.03 25.29 -32.83
CA THR A 43 22.85 24.47 -31.93
C THR A 43 21.96 23.66 -31.00
N LEU A 44 22.53 22.71 -30.27
CA LEU A 44 21.84 21.95 -29.23
C LEU A 44 22.38 22.34 -27.86
N HIS A 45 21.49 22.44 -26.89
CA HIS A 45 21.81 22.68 -25.50
C HIS A 45 21.30 21.51 -24.66
N TYR A 46 22.15 20.96 -23.81
CA TYR A 46 21.82 19.83 -22.94
C TYR A 46 21.72 20.32 -21.50
N THR A 47 20.59 20.04 -20.86
CA THR A 47 20.37 20.27 -19.44
C THR A 47 19.93 18.97 -18.74
N TYR A 48 19.47 19.09 -17.50
CA TYR A 48 18.95 17.97 -16.72
C TYR A 48 17.73 17.33 -17.39
N LEU A 49 17.68 16.00 -17.35
CA LEU A 49 16.58 15.18 -17.89
C LEU A 49 16.37 15.27 -19.41
N ASP A 50 17.31 15.86 -20.14
CA ASP A 50 17.28 15.86 -21.61
C ASP A 50 17.81 14.52 -22.15
N THR A 51 17.13 13.98 -23.17
CA THR A 51 17.60 12.74 -23.84
C THR A 51 18.31 13.01 -25.17
N VAL A 52 17.77 13.92 -25.98
CA VAL A 52 18.25 14.29 -27.32
C VAL A 52 18.82 15.70 -27.34
N GLY A 53 18.43 16.55 -26.37
CA GLY A 53 18.87 17.93 -26.23
C GLY A 53 17.90 18.96 -26.83
N ARG A 54 18.01 20.19 -26.34
CA ARG A 54 17.12 21.31 -26.65
C ARG A 54 17.64 22.12 -27.85
N PRO A 55 16.83 22.36 -28.90
CA PRO A 55 17.26 23.17 -30.03
C PRO A 55 17.40 24.65 -29.61
N VAL A 56 18.50 25.26 -30.01
CA VAL A 56 18.82 26.66 -29.73
C VAL A 56 18.95 27.44 -31.02
N ILE A 57 18.20 28.54 -31.09
CA ILE A 57 18.30 29.52 -32.18
C ILE A 57 19.22 30.63 -31.73
N VAL A 58 20.26 30.87 -32.50
CA VAL A 58 21.25 31.93 -32.24
C VAL A 58 21.10 33.02 -33.29
N ALA A 59 20.89 34.25 -32.84
CA ALA A 59 20.67 35.41 -33.68
C ALA A 59 21.62 36.54 -33.26
N HIS A 60 22.39 37.04 -34.22
CA HIS A 60 23.44 38.04 -34.01
C HIS A 60 23.07 39.36 -34.66
N LYS A 61 23.29 40.46 -33.94
CA LYS A 61 23.07 41.81 -34.44
C LYS A 61 24.11 42.76 -33.89
N THR A 62 24.59 43.67 -34.73
CA THR A 62 25.52 44.73 -34.35
C THR A 62 24.85 46.10 -34.44
N ASN A 63 25.41 47.09 -33.75
CA ASN A 63 24.99 48.49 -33.75
C ASN A 63 23.50 48.67 -33.42
N LEU A 64 23.09 48.20 -32.24
CA LEU A 64 21.74 48.41 -31.72
C LEU A 64 21.69 49.71 -30.92
N VAL A 65 20.53 50.36 -30.97
CA VAL A 65 20.19 51.58 -30.23
C VAL A 65 18.81 51.41 -29.59
N ASP A 66 18.41 52.28 -28.68
CA ASP A 66 17.10 52.21 -28.00
C ASP A 66 15.90 52.09 -28.96
N ALA A 67 15.96 52.68 -30.15
CA ALA A 67 14.90 52.55 -31.16
C ALA A 67 14.70 51.09 -31.70
N HIS A 68 15.64 50.18 -31.42
CA HIS A 68 15.54 48.77 -31.79
C HIS A 68 14.87 47.89 -30.72
N ILE A 69 14.36 48.47 -29.63
CA ILE A 69 13.55 47.76 -28.63
C ILE A 69 12.19 47.41 -29.28
N GLN A 70 12.18 46.29 -29.99
CA GLN A 70 11.04 45.78 -30.73
C GLN A 70 10.87 44.27 -30.48
N ASP A 71 9.63 43.81 -30.59
CA ASP A 71 9.29 42.40 -30.41
C ASP A 71 9.64 41.57 -31.63
N PHE A 72 10.20 40.38 -31.39
CA PHE A 72 10.29 39.30 -32.37
C PHE A 72 9.25 38.22 -32.07
N GLU A 73 8.88 37.48 -33.11
CA GLU A 73 8.00 36.32 -33.02
C GLU A 73 8.76 35.04 -33.38
N LEU A 74 8.48 33.95 -32.64
CA LEU A 74 9.05 32.64 -32.90
C LEU A 74 7.94 31.59 -32.96
N TRP A 75 7.76 31.02 -34.14
CA TRP A 75 6.80 29.97 -34.39
C TRP A 75 7.51 28.62 -34.35
N TYR A 76 6.97 27.66 -33.60
CA TYR A 76 7.46 26.29 -33.55
C TYR A 76 6.29 25.32 -33.33
N THR A 77 6.46 24.08 -33.78
CA THR A 77 5.52 22.99 -33.52
C THR A 77 6.06 22.13 -32.38
N PHE A 78 5.22 21.83 -31.39
CA PHE A 78 5.61 21.01 -30.25
C PHE A 78 4.52 20.00 -29.90
N ASP A 79 4.90 18.73 -29.84
CA ASP A 79 4.01 17.61 -29.55
C ASP A 79 3.83 17.48 -28.03
N LYS A 80 2.61 17.74 -27.52
CA LYS A 80 2.34 17.75 -26.07
C LYS A 80 2.67 16.44 -25.35
N TYR A 81 2.62 15.30 -26.06
CA TYR A 81 2.99 13.99 -25.49
C TYR A 81 4.44 13.94 -25.02
N LEU A 82 5.33 14.73 -25.63
CA LEU A 82 6.74 14.75 -25.27
C LEU A 82 7.00 15.35 -23.88
N LEU A 83 6.05 16.14 -23.34
CA LEU A 83 6.14 16.62 -21.95
C LEU A 83 6.11 15.49 -20.92
N LEU A 84 5.51 14.34 -21.26
CA LEU A 84 5.45 13.18 -20.36
C LEU A 84 6.77 12.40 -20.32
N GLN A 85 7.68 12.65 -21.27
CA GLN A 85 8.95 11.93 -21.36
C GLN A 85 9.85 12.19 -20.14
N GLU A 86 9.97 13.46 -19.71
CA GLU A 86 10.82 13.82 -18.57
C GLU A 86 10.34 13.17 -17.25
N PRO A 87 9.05 13.25 -16.86
CA PRO A 87 8.55 12.51 -15.69
C PRO A 87 8.71 10.99 -15.82
N LEU A 88 8.44 10.43 -17.01
CA LEU A 88 8.57 8.98 -17.23
C LEU A 88 10.00 8.49 -17.14
N LEU A 89 10.99 9.31 -17.51
CA LEU A 89 12.40 8.98 -17.35
C LEU A 89 12.76 8.80 -15.87
N VAL A 90 12.30 9.72 -15.01
CA VAL A 90 12.52 9.63 -13.56
C VAL A 90 11.84 8.39 -12.99
N VAL A 91 10.58 8.14 -13.36
CA VAL A 91 9.85 6.92 -12.95
C VAL A 91 10.58 5.66 -13.40
N GLY A 92 11.05 5.62 -14.65
CA GLY A 92 11.80 4.50 -15.20
C GLY A 92 13.11 4.24 -14.45
N ALA A 93 13.84 5.28 -14.07
CA ALA A 93 15.07 5.17 -13.29
C ALA A 93 14.81 4.57 -11.89
N PHE A 94 13.80 5.07 -11.17
CA PHE A 94 13.43 4.51 -9.87
C PHE A 94 12.88 3.08 -9.99
N TYR A 95 12.09 2.80 -11.02
CA TYR A 95 11.57 1.45 -11.26
C TYR A 95 12.70 0.44 -11.47
N LEU A 96 13.72 0.78 -12.26
CA LEU A 96 14.89 -0.07 -12.46
C LEU A 96 15.68 -0.30 -11.16
N LEU A 97 15.83 0.73 -10.33
CA LEU A 97 16.46 0.59 -9.02
C LEU A 97 15.70 -0.42 -8.14
N PHE A 98 14.38 -0.29 -8.03
CA PHE A 98 13.56 -1.23 -7.26
C PHE A 98 13.61 -2.65 -7.85
N LEU A 99 13.60 -2.78 -9.17
CA LEU A 99 13.73 -4.07 -9.85
C LEU A 99 15.06 -4.75 -9.49
N CYS A 100 16.18 -4.01 -9.50
CA CYS A 100 17.49 -4.53 -9.08
C CYS A 100 17.47 -4.99 -7.62
N VAL A 101 16.84 -4.24 -6.71
CA VAL A 101 16.69 -4.63 -5.30
C VAL A 101 15.85 -5.91 -5.16
N ILE A 102 14.73 -6.02 -5.89
CA ILE A 102 13.87 -7.21 -5.87
C ILE A 102 14.66 -8.43 -6.35
N ILE A 103 15.40 -8.31 -7.46
CA ILE A 103 16.26 -9.38 -7.98
C ILE A 103 17.30 -9.76 -6.93
N TYR A 104 17.99 -8.78 -6.35
CA TYR A 104 19.03 -9.02 -5.33
C TYR A 104 18.50 -9.79 -4.11
N VAL A 105 17.33 -9.42 -3.58
CA VAL A 105 16.71 -10.11 -2.42
C VAL A 105 16.21 -11.52 -2.77
N ARG A 106 15.92 -11.78 -4.05
CA ARG A 106 15.48 -13.11 -4.53
C ARG A 106 16.63 -14.05 -4.89
N LEU A 107 17.85 -13.54 -5.04
CA LEU A 107 19.03 -14.36 -5.30
C LEU A 107 19.62 -14.86 -3.98
N ASP A 108 19.49 -16.15 -3.73
CA ASP A 108 20.17 -16.82 -2.63
C ASP A 108 21.63 -17.11 -3.04
N PHE A 109 22.55 -16.28 -2.57
CA PHE A 109 24.00 -16.46 -2.77
C PHE A 109 24.66 -17.27 -1.63
N SER A 110 23.91 -18.10 -0.92
CA SER A 110 24.48 -18.93 0.15
C SER A 110 25.34 -20.07 -0.40
N ILE A 111 26.59 -20.15 0.08
CA ILE A 111 27.56 -21.19 -0.29
C ILE A 111 27.27 -22.51 0.46
N THR A 112 26.76 -22.41 1.69
CA THR A 112 26.36 -23.57 2.52
C THR A 112 25.00 -23.29 3.15
N LYS A 113 24.04 -24.18 2.94
CA LYS A 113 22.71 -24.05 3.55
C LYS A 113 22.79 -24.37 5.04
N ASP A 114 22.45 -23.38 5.87
CA ASP A 114 22.25 -23.57 7.31
C ASP A 114 20.82 -24.08 7.53
N GLU A 115 20.68 -25.40 7.62
CA GLU A 115 19.41 -26.10 7.82
C GLU A 115 18.70 -25.67 9.10
N ALA A 116 19.44 -25.30 10.15
CA ALA A 116 18.87 -24.84 11.40
C ALA A 116 18.26 -23.44 11.27
N LYS A 117 18.89 -22.55 10.51
CA LYS A 117 18.34 -21.21 10.22
C LYS A 117 17.13 -21.29 9.30
N GLU A 118 17.17 -22.14 8.28
CA GLU A 118 16.05 -22.35 7.35
C GLU A 118 14.83 -22.94 8.06
N SER A 119 15.03 -23.91 8.96
CA SER A 119 13.93 -24.45 9.77
C SER A 119 13.35 -23.40 10.73
N LYS A 120 14.18 -22.56 11.37
CA LYS A 120 13.68 -21.43 12.17
C LYS A 120 12.84 -20.45 11.36
N MET A 121 13.24 -20.13 10.13
CA MET A 121 12.46 -19.25 9.24
C MET A 121 11.15 -19.89 8.80
N ARG A 122 11.13 -21.20 8.51
CA ARG A 122 9.90 -21.94 8.21
C ARG A 122 8.94 -21.97 9.39
N VAL A 123 9.46 -22.24 10.59
CA VAL A 123 8.69 -22.17 11.84
C VAL A 123 8.09 -20.79 12.05
N ALA A 124 8.87 -19.72 11.87
CA ALA A 124 8.37 -18.35 12.00
C ALA A 124 7.24 -18.03 10.99
N SER A 125 7.39 -18.46 9.73
CA SER A 125 6.35 -18.28 8.70
C SER A 125 5.06 -19.02 9.05
N ILE A 126 5.16 -20.26 9.55
CA ILE A 126 4.00 -21.05 9.99
C ILE A 126 3.32 -20.39 11.19
N LEU A 127 4.10 -19.86 12.14
CA LEU A 127 3.58 -19.15 13.30
C LEU A 127 2.84 -17.87 12.94
N GLU A 128 3.35 -17.08 11.99
CA GLU A 128 2.69 -15.88 11.48
C GLU A 128 1.34 -16.22 10.82
N GLU A 129 1.29 -17.31 10.04
CA GLU A 129 0.05 -17.80 9.44
C GLU A 129 -0.96 -18.26 10.51
N VAL A 130 -0.51 -18.99 11.54
CA VAL A 130 -1.35 -19.38 12.68
C VAL A 130 -1.89 -18.16 13.41
N GLN A 131 -1.08 -17.12 13.65
CA GLN A 131 -1.52 -15.87 14.27
C GLN A 131 -2.58 -15.16 13.43
N SER A 132 -2.39 -15.08 12.10
CA SER A 132 -3.39 -14.51 11.19
C SER A 132 -4.72 -15.27 11.21
N LEU A 133 -4.68 -16.60 11.26
CA LEU A 133 -5.88 -17.42 11.38
C LEU A 133 -6.54 -17.25 12.76
N GLN A 134 -5.76 -17.09 13.81
CA GLN A 134 -6.27 -16.81 15.15
C GLN A 134 -7.00 -15.47 15.21
N ASP A 135 -6.47 -14.41 14.58
CA ASP A 135 -7.14 -13.11 14.51
C ASP A 135 -8.50 -13.22 13.82
N LYS A 136 -8.56 -13.95 12.69
CA LYS A 136 -9.82 -14.23 12.00
C LYS A 136 -10.78 -14.99 12.91
N ARG A 137 -10.29 -15.95 13.70
CA ARG A 137 -11.11 -16.72 14.64
C ARG A 137 -11.65 -15.86 15.78
N SER A 138 -10.83 -14.97 16.33
CA SER A 138 -11.26 -14.00 17.34
C SER A 138 -12.35 -13.06 16.81
N ALA A 139 -12.25 -12.62 15.55
CA ALA A 139 -13.29 -11.81 14.91
C ALA A 139 -14.64 -12.54 14.77
N LEU A 140 -14.63 -13.87 14.67
CA LEU A 140 -15.87 -14.66 14.67
C LEU A 140 -16.58 -14.63 16.03
N TYR A 141 -15.87 -14.44 17.14
CA TYR A 141 -16.49 -14.30 18.46
C TYR A 141 -17.37 -13.06 18.54
N GLN A 142 -16.87 -11.93 18.02
CA GLN A 142 -17.68 -10.71 17.90
C GLN A 142 -18.90 -10.95 16.99
N SER A 143 -18.72 -11.69 15.89
CA SER A 143 -19.82 -12.05 14.99
C SER A 143 -20.89 -12.91 15.66
N PHE A 144 -20.51 -13.78 16.61
CA PHE A 144 -21.46 -14.53 17.43
C PHE A 144 -22.24 -13.60 18.36
N ASP A 145 -21.57 -12.68 19.05
CA ASP A 145 -22.23 -11.75 19.97
C ASP A 145 -23.20 -10.82 19.21
N ASP A 146 -22.83 -10.34 18.03
CA ASP A 146 -23.70 -9.54 17.17
C ASP A 146 -24.94 -10.33 16.69
N ALA A 147 -24.76 -11.58 16.29
CA ALA A 147 -25.85 -12.46 15.89
C ALA A 147 -26.82 -12.73 17.05
N VAL A 148 -26.29 -12.95 18.26
CA VAL A 148 -27.09 -13.14 19.49
C VAL A 148 -27.83 -11.87 19.88
N ASN A 149 -27.17 -10.71 19.83
CA ASN A 149 -27.80 -9.42 20.11
C ASN A 149 -28.93 -9.12 19.13
N LYS A 150 -28.71 -9.35 17.84
CA LYS A 150 -29.74 -9.22 16.82
C LYS A 150 -30.92 -10.16 17.08
N PHE A 151 -30.65 -11.42 17.45
CA PHE A 151 -31.71 -12.38 17.80
C PHE A 151 -32.54 -11.93 19.00
N LYS A 152 -31.91 -11.38 20.05
CA LYS A 152 -32.62 -10.82 21.22
C LYS A 152 -33.56 -9.68 20.83
N SER A 153 -33.20 -8.84 19.86
CA SER A 153 -34.02 -7.72 19.39
C SER A 153 -35.12 -8.12 18.42
N THR A 154 -34.82 -8.95 17.42
CA THR A 154 -35.77 -9.29 16.33
C THR A 154 -36.66 -10.48 16.66
N LYS A 155 -36.23 -11.35 17.58
CA LYS A 155 -36.87 -12.65 17.89
C LYS A 155 -36.99 -13.59 16.68
N ASP A 156 -36.21 -13.35 15.63
CA ASP A 156 -36.22 -14.16 14.41
C ASP A 156 -35.26 -15.36 14.53
N ALA A 157 -35.83 -16.50 14.92
CA ALA A 157 -35.09 -17.75 15.13
C ALA A 157 -34.53 -18.35 13.83
N THR A 158 -35.20 -18.13 12.69
CA THR A 158 -34.79 -18.68 11.39
C THR A 158 -33.51 -17.99 10.92
N ASN A 159 -33.49 -16.66 10.97
CA ASN A 159 -32.32 -15.88 10.56
C ASN A 159 -31.13 -16.08 11.50
N PHE A 160 -31.39 -16.19 12.81
CA PHE A 160 -30.37 -16.53 13.80
C PHE A 160 -29.73 -17.90 13.52
N THR A 161 -30.55 -18.93 13.26
CA THR A 161 -30.05 -20.28 12.96
C THR A 161 -29.19 -20.30 11.69
N ASN A 162 -29.60 -19.58 10.64
CA ASN A 162 -28.83 -19.48 9.41
C ASN A 162 -27.50 -18.75 9.61
N SER A 163 -27.52 -17.63 10.34
CA SER A 163 -26.29 -16.87 10.68
C SER A 163 -25.34 -17.71 11.53
N ARG A 164 -25.87 -18.40 12.54
CA ARG A 164 -25.11 -19.30 13.41
C ARG A 164 -24.45 -20.44 12.62
N LYS A 165 -25.19 -21.10 11.73
CA LYS A 165 -24.64 -22.17 10.87
C LYS A 165 -23.47 -21.68 10.02
N LYS A 166 -23.55 -20.45 9.49
CA LYS A 166 -22.44 -19.85 8.73
C LYS A 166 -21.21 -19.65 9.62
N ILE A 167 -21.37 -18.99 10.76
CA ILE A 167 -20.25 -18.70 11.67
C ILE A 167 -19.63 -20.01 12.22
N ASP A 168 -20.44 -21.01 12.53
CA ASP A 168 -19.97 -22.35 12.95
C ASP A 168 -19.20 -23.06 11.83
N GLY A 169 -19.62 -22.90 10.57
CA GLY A 169 -18.91 -23.39 9.40
C GLY A 169 -17.53 -22.74 9.24
N ASP A 170 -17.47 -21.40 9.32
CA ASP A 170 -16.23 -20.63 9.23
C ASP A 170 -15.27 -20.99 10.38
N TYR A 171 -15.78 -21.14 11.61
CA TYR A 171 -15.00 -21.58 12.77
C TYR A 171 -14.39 -22.96 12.56
N LYS A 172 -15.17 -23.92 12.02
CA LYS A 172 -14.68 -25.27 11.74
C LYS A 172 -13.58 -25.27 10.68
N LEU A 173 -13.74 -24.47 9.63
CA LEU A 173 -12.73 -24.33 8.58
C LEU A 173 -11.40 -23.78 9.14
N LEU A 174 -11.45 -22.69 9.90
CA LEU A 174 -10.27 -22.10 10.53
C LEU A 174 -9.59 -23.08 11.49
N THR A 175 -10.38 -23.83 12.26
CA THR A 175 -9.85 -24.84 13.18
C THR A 175 -9.13 -25.97 12.45
N GLN A 176 -9.66 -26.43 11.32
CA GLN A 176 -8.99 -27.43 10.47
C GLN A 176 -7.69 -26.89 9.86
N GLN A 177 -7.67 -25.64 9.41
CA GLN A 177 -6.45 -25.01 8.87
C GLN A 177 -5.36 -24.91 9.94
N ILE A 178 -5.69 -24.44 11.15
CA ILE A 178 -4.73 -24.36 12.26
C ILE A 178 -4.25 -25.77 12.65
N GLN A 179 -5.12 -26.79 12.63
CA GLN A 179 -4.71 -28.17 12.91
C GLN A 179 -3.74 -28.72 11.85
N GLY A 180 -3.92 -28.35 10.58
CA GLY A 180 -2.98 -28.64 9.51
C GLY A 180 -1.61 -28.02 9.76
N LEU A 181 -1.58 -26.71 10.06
CA LEU A 181 -0.34 -25.99 10.37
C LEU A 181 0.35 -26.51 11.64
N GLN A 182 -0.41 -26.85 12.69
CA GLN A 182 0.13 -27.47 13.91
C GLN A 182 0.81 -28.81 13.59
N SER A 183 0.24 -29.60 12.68
CA SER A 183 0.82 -30.89 12.28
C SER A 183 2.13 -30.71 11.51
N GLN A 184 2.24 -29.66 10.69
CA GLN A 184 3.50 -29.29 10.03
C GLN A 184 4.53 -28.82 11.05
N LEU A 185 4.12 -28.01 12.03
CA LEU A 185 4.97 -27.47 13.08
C LEU A 185 5.59 -28.57 13.96
N LYS A 186 4.86 -29.67 14.21
CA LYS A 186 5.39 -30.83 14.95
C LYS A 186 6.62 -31.46 14.30
N ASN A 187 6.79 -31.33 12.99
CA ASN A 187 7.93 -31.88 12.27
C ASN A 187 9.17 -30.95 12.33
N GLU A 188 8.97 -29.65 12.62
CA GLU A 188 10.05 -28.64 12.61
C GLU A 188 10.40 -28.09 14.01
N GLY A 189 9.48 -28.16 14.98
CA GLY A 189 9.72 -27.69 16.35
C GLY A 189 8.62 -28.10 17.35
N ALA A 190 8.99 -28.87 18.37
CA ALA A 190 8.05 -29.42 19.35
C ALA A 190 7.41 -28.35 20.27
N ASP A 191 8.19 -27.35 20.72
CA ASP A 191 7.73 -26.31 21.66
C ASP A 191 6.62 -25.43 21.08
N ALA A 192 6.81 -24.95 19.85
CA ALA A 192 5.85 -24.09 19.16
C ALA A 192 4.54 -24.86 18.86
N ALA A 193 4.64 -26.14 18.49
CA ALA A 193 3.47 -26.99 18.24
C ALA A 193 2.64 -27.27 19.51
N GLU A 194 3.30 -27.34 20.67
CA GLU A 194 2.63 -27.51 21.97
C GLU A 194 1.83 -26.26 22.35
N LYS A 195 2.44 -25.07 22.24
CA LYS A 195 1.77 -23.79 22.48
C LYS A 195 0.57 -23.56 21.55
N VAL A 196 0.69 -23.87 20.26
CA VAL A 196 -0.45 -23.82 19.33
C VAL A 196 -1.54 -24.82 19.74
N GLY A 197 -1.17 -25.99 20.27
CA GLY A 197 -2.11 -26.97 20.80
C GLY A 197 -2.83 -26.51 22.06
N GLU A 198 -2.13 -25.84 22.97
CA GLU A 198 -2.72 -25.18 24.14
C GLU A 198 -3.72 -24.11 23.70
N LEU A 199 -3.35 -23.26 22.74
CA LEU A 199 -4.25 -22.25 22.18
C LEU A 199 -5.54 -22.87 21.63
N GLN A 200 -5.44 -23.95 20.84
CA GLN A 200 -6.63 -24.66 20.34
C GLN A 200 -7.54 -25.22 21.45
N ARG A 201 -6.96 -25.67 22.57
CA ARG A 201 -7.74 -26.12 23.73
C ARG A 201 -8.50 -24.97 24.38
N LEU A 202 -7.84 -23.82 24.58
CA LEU A 202 -8.47 -22.62 25.13
C LEU A 202 -9.58 -22.10 24.20
N ASP A 203 -9.36 -22.10 22.89
CA ASP A 203 -10.36 -21.71 21.88
C ASP A 203 -11.60 -22.62 21.91
N THR A 204 -11.40 -23.92 22.16
CA THR A 204 -12.51 -24.88 22.28
C THR A 204 -13.33 -24.57 23.53
N GLN A 205 -12.68 -24.32 24.67
CA GLN A 205 -13.35 -23.90 25.90
C GLN A 205 -14.12 -22.59 25.71
N HIS A 206 -13.53 -21.61 25.02
CA HIS A 206 -14.21 -20.34 24.73
C HIS A 206 -15.43 -20.56 23.83
N LYS A 207 -15.33 -21.45 22.83
CA LYS A 207 -16.45 -21.82 21.97
C LYS A 207 -17.60 -22.50 22.73
N ASP A 208 -17.28 -23.32 23.73
CA ASP A 208 -18.29 -23.93 24.60
C ASP A 208 -19.03 -22.87 25.44
N LEU A 209 -18.32 -21.87 25.97
CA LEU A 209 -18.94 -20.74 26.68
C LEU A 209 -19.83 -19.88 25.77
N ILE A 210 -19.49 -19.74 24.48
CA ILE A 210 -20.37 -19.10 23.49
C ILE A 210 -21.64 -19.94 23.29
N ALA A 211 -21.52 -21.27 23.22
CA ALA A 211 -22.69 -22.15 23.10
C ALA A 211 -23.62 -22.02 24.32
N VAL A 212 -23.06 -21.91 25.52
CA VAL A 212 -23.79 -21.63 26.76
C VAL A 212 -24.49 -20.26 26.70
N ALA A 213 -23.80 -19.22 26.24
CA ALA A 213 -24.39 -17.88 26.06
C ALA A 213 -25.60 -17.90 25.13
N ILE A 214 -25.48 -18.58 23.98
CA ILE A 214 -26.58 -18.76 23.02
C ILE A 214 -27.77 -19.46 23.68
N GLN A 215 -27.53 -20.52 24.46
CA GLN A 215 -28.59 -21.24 25.15
C GLN A 215 -29.33 -20.35 26.17
N TYR A 216 -28.61 -19.48 26.89
CA TYR A 216 -29.22 -18.50 27.79
C TYR A 216 -30.08 -17.49 27.03
N SER A 217 -29.61 -16.99 25.90
CA SER A 217 -30.40 -16.06 25.06
C SER A 217 -31.65 -16.73 24.47
N GLU A 218 -31.56 -17.98 24.02
CA GLU A 218 -32.72 -18.76 23.56
C GLU A 218 -33.75 -18.99 24.68
N LYS A 219 -33.29 -19.29 25.91
CA LYS A 219 -34.18 -19.44 27.07
C LYS A 219 -34.88 -18.13 27.44
N LEU A 220 -34.17 -17.00 27.35
CA LEU A 220 -34.75 -15.67 27.59
C LEU A 220 -35.83 -15.33 26.55
N VAL A 221 -35.52 -15.49 25.26
CA VAL A 221 -36.47 -15.16 24.16
C VAL A 221 -37.72 -16.05 24.21
N ASN A 222 -37.57 -17.32 24.59
CA ASN A 222 -38.68 -18.26 24.75
C ASN A 222 -39.42 -18.14 26.09
N ASN A 223 -39.15 -17.10 26.89
CA ASN A 223 -39.73 -16.87 28.22
C ASN A 223 -39.53 -18.04 29.21
N LYS A 224 -38.52 -18.89 28.99
CA LYS A 224 -38.16 -20.02 29.87
C LYS A 224 -37.17 -19.62 30.98
N MET A 225 -36.76 -18.34 31.03
CA MET A 225 -35.86 -17.80 32.03
C MET A 225 -36.23 -16.35 32.33
N THR A 226 -36.14 -15.96 33.61
CA THR A 226 -36.41 -14.57 34.03
C THR A 226 -35.28 -13.66 33.59
N ARG A 227 -35.59 -12.36 33.41
CA ARG A 227 -34.59 -11.35 33.01
C ARG A 227 -33.45 -11.23 34.02
N GLN A 228 -33.75 -11.33 35.31
CA GLN A 228 -32.73 -11.27 36.36
C GLN A 228 -31.80 -12.48 36.32
N ALA A 229 -32.35 -13.69 36.20
CA ALA A 229 -31.55 -14.91 36.09
C ALA A 229 -30.66 -14.91 34.82
N TYR A 230 -31.13 -14.33 33.71
CA TYR A 230 -30.32 -14.14 32.51
C TYR A 230 -29.11 -13.24 32.78
N ILE A 231 -29.33 -12.07 33.39
CA ILE A 231 -28.27 -11.08 33.66
C ILE A 231 -27.18 -11.69 34.56
N ASP A 232 -27.58 -12.41 35.62
CA ASP A 232 -26.63 -13.00 36.56
C ASP A 232 -25.77 -14.10 35.89
N GLN A 233 -26.39 -14.96 35.07
CA GLN A 233 -25.70 -16.04 34.36
C GLN A 233 -24.85 -15.53 33.18
N GLU A 234 -25.33 -14.53 32.44
CA GLU A 234 -24.58 -13.89 31.35
C GLU A 234 -23.34 -13.17 31.91
N LYS A 235 -23.46 -12.46 33.03
CA LYS A 235 -22.33 -11.81 33.71
C LYS A 235 -21.26 -12.83 34.11
N ALA A 236 -21.67 -13.93 34.76
CA ALA A 236 -20.74 -15.00 35.16
C ALA A 236 -20.06 -15.66 33.94
N ASN A 237 -20.79 -15.84 32.84
CA ASN A 237 -20.24 -16.41 31.61
C ASN A 237 -19.27 -15.44 30.91
N ASN A 238 -19.59 -14.15 30.85
CA ASN A 238 -18.72 -13.14 30.25
C ASN A 238 -17.41 -12.98 31.01
N THR A 239 -17.42 -12.99 32.34
CA THR A 239 -16.17 -12.98 33.13
C THR A 239 -15.27 -14.17 32.77
N LYS A 240 -15.84 -15.38 32.64
CA LYS A 240 -15.07 -16.57 32.22
C LYS A 240 -14.55 -16.46 30.79
N ARG A 241 -15.32 -15.86 29.87
CA ARG A 241 -14.89 -15.62 28.48
C ARG A 241 -13.72 -14.64 28.43
N GLU A 242 -13.79 -13.54 29.18
CA GLU A 242 -12.71 -12.55 29.29
C GLU A 242 -11.44 -13.15 29.88
N GLU A 243 -11.54 -13.95 30.95
CA GLU A 243 -10.40 -14.67 31.53
C GLU A 243 -9.73 -15.63 30.53
N LEU A 244 -10.53 -16.34 29.71
CA LEU A 244 -10.00 -17.21 28.67
C LEU A 244 -9.32 -16.43 27.55
N LEU A 245 -9.90 -15.31 27.11
CA LEU A 245 -9.28 -14.44 26.11
C LEU A 245 -7.93 -13.88 26.58
N GLN A 246 -7.84 -13.44 27.84
CA GLN A 246 -6.56 -12.99 28.41
C GLN A 246 -5.50 -14.10 28.45
N LYS A 247 -5.91 -15.34 28.78
CA LYS A 247 -5.01 -16.50 28.72
C LYS A 247 -4.56 -16.79 27.28
N MET A 248 -5.47 -16.71 26.32
CA MET A 248 -5.16 -16.90 24.90
C MET A 248 -4.20 -15.83 24.37
N GLU A 249 -4.37 -14.56 24.78
CA GLU A 249 -3.45 -13.47 24.45
C GLU A 249 -2.06 -13.68 25.06
N SER A 250 -1.98 -14.15 26.31
CA SER A 250 -0.71 -14.49 26.95
C SER A 250 0.03 -15.61 26.22
N VAL A 251 -0.66 -16.69 25.86
CA VAL A 251 -0.08 -17.79 25.07
C VAL A 251 0.37 -17.28 23.70
N ARG A 252 -0.44 -16.43 23.05
CA ARG A 252 -0.10 -15.83 21.76
C ARG A 252 1.12 -14.92 21.82
N ALA A 253 1.30 -14.15 22.90
CA ALA A 253 2.48 -13.31 23.08
C ALA A 253 3.78 -14.12 23.30
N SER A 254 3.65 -15.41 23.66
CA SER A 254 4.77 -16.32 23.88
C SER A 254 5.16 -17.17 22.65
N LEU A 255 4.43 -17.01 21.54
CA LEU A 255 4.65 -17.63 20.22
C LEU A 255 5.44 -16.69 19.32
#